data_AF-A0A176FEE6-F1
#
_entry.id   AF-A0A176FEE6-F1
#
_cell.length_a   1.000
_cell.length_b   1.000
_cell.length_c   1.000
_cell.angle_alpha   90.00
_cell.angle_beta   90.00
_cell.angle_gamma   90.00
#
_symmetry.space_group_name_H-M   'P 1'
#
loop_
_entity.id
_entity.type
_entity.pdbx_description
1 polymer ?
#
loop_
_entity_poly.entity_id
_entity_poly.type
_entity_poly.pdbx_seq_one_letter_code
_entity_poly.pdbx_strand_id
1 'polypeptide(L)'
;MVYSLGVVEHINEKKALTYVATGVESGSPMPHGRFPEIAEVEPGTIIEIGRTGPTEKPTDWRRAEAEVIPGFCENVTGRIERHEGNSFAFLRNPLGDVFVPPDLAKEIGDGAVEERTVRTVLRKAKNGKVSWKALRFLG
;
A
#
# COMPACT_ATOMS: atom_id res chain seq x y z
N MET A 1 -21.63 -6.39 -13.46
CA MET A 1 -20.68 -5.74 -12.52
C MET A 1 -19.35 -6.43 -12.68
N VAL A 2 -18.25 -5.69 -12.74
CA VAL A 2 -16.90 -6.23 -12.90
C VAL A 2 -16.11 -5.90 -11.64
N TYR A 3 -15.45 -6.90 -11.07
CA TYR A 3 -14.56 -6.73 -9.93
C TYR A 3 -13.10 -6.76 -10.40
N SER A 4 -12.29 -5.89 -9.81
CA SER A 4 -10.85 -5.86 -10.01
C SER A 4 -10.14 -5.77 -8.67
N LEU A 5 -9.00 -6.46 -8.54
CA LEU A 5 -8.16 -6.34 -7.37
C LEU A 5 -7.59 -4.92 -7.22
N GLY A 6 -7.43 -4.51 -5.97
CA GLY A 6 -6.71 -3.33 -5.57
C GLY A 6 -6.18 -3.48 -4.15
N VAL A 7 -5.24 -2.64 -3.76
CA VAL A 7 -4.66 -2.62 -2.41
C VAL A 7 -4.97 -1.29 -1.74
N VAL A 8 -5.41 -1.34 -0.49
CA VAL A 8 -5.56 -0.13 0.32
C VAL A 8 -4.18 0.49 0.51
N GLU A 9 -3.95 1.65 -0.11
CA GLU A 9 -2.64 2.30 -0.11
C GLU A 9 -2.49 3.25 1.08
N HIS A 10 -3.56 3.99 1.40
CA HIS A 10 -3.53 5.07 2.39
C HIS A 10 -4.94 5.50 2.78
N ILE A 11 -5.14 5.82 4.06
CA ILE A 11 -6.38 6.37 4.60
C ILE A 11 -6.15 7.86 4.87
N ASN A 12 -6.96 8.72 4.25
CA ASN A 12 -6.93 10.17 4.45
C ASN A 12 -8.16 10.62 5.24
N GLU A 13 -8.05 10.57 6.56
CA GLU A 13 -9.12 10.98 7.49
C GLU A 13 -9.58 12.42 7.24
N LYS A 14 -8.64 13.34 6.98
CA LYS A 14 -8.94 14.75 6.73
C LYS A 14 -9.85 14.96 5.52
N LYS A 15 -9.77 14.08 4.53
CA LYS A 15 -10.61 14.12 3.32
C LYS A 15 -11.76 13.11 3.36
N ALA A 16 -11.87 12.31 4.41
CA ALA A 16 -12.79 11.18 4.50
C ALA A 16 -12.70 10.25 3.27
N LEU A 17 -11.47 9.87 2.89
CA LEU A 17 -11.18 9.02 1.73
C LEU A 17 -10.18 7.91 2.07
N THR A 18 -10.46 6.70 1.61
CA THR A 18 -9.45 5.63 1.51
C THR A 18 -8.98 5.53 0.05
N TYR A 19 -7.68 5.58 -0.18
CA TYR A 19 -7.11 5.41 -1.52
C TYR A 19 -6.76 3.95 -1.75
N VAL A 20 -7.33 3.37 -2.81
CA VAL A 20 -7.06 2.00 -3.23
C VAL A 20 -6.28 2.04 -4.53
N ALA A 21 -5.05 1.52 -4.54
CA ALA A 21 -4.26 1.44 -5.75
C ALA A 21 -4.66 0.20 -6.55
N THR A 22 -4.87 0.35 -7.86
CA THR A 22 -5.29 -0.71 -8.79
C THR A 22 -4.24 -1.00 -9.87
N GLY A 23 -3.13 -0.27 -9.83
CA GLY A 23 -1.97 -0.42 -10.71
C GLY A 23 -0.92 0.64 -10.38
N VAL A 24 0.23 0.58 -11.06
CA VAL A 24 1.40 1.45 -10.76
C VAL A 24 1.07 2.95 -10.86
N GLU A 25 0.16 3.31 -11.76
CA GLU A 25 -0.29 4.69 -12.01
C GLU A 25 -1.82 4.86 -11.84
N SER A 26 -2.53 3.80 -11.42
CA SER A 26 -3.98 3.81 -11.31
C SER A 26 -4.46 3.52 -9.89
N GLY A 27 -5.58 4.12 -9.53
CA GLY A 27 -6.20 3.90 -8.24
C GLY A 27 -7.59 4.52 -8.18
N SER A 28 -8.30 4.21 -7.11
CA SER A 28 -9.65 4.69 -6.88
C SER A 28 -9.75 5.29 -5.48
N PRO A 29 -10.15 6.56 -5.36
CA PRO A 29 -10.54 7.11 -4.07
C PRO A 29 -11.90 6.52 -3.67
N MET A 30 -11.99 6.01 -2.45
CA MET A 30 -13.17 5.42 -1.85
C MET A 30 -13.68 6.35 -0.76
N PRO A 31 -14.76 7.14 -0.99
CA PRO A 31 -15.28 8.07 0.00
C PRO A 31 -15.92 7.35 1.18
N HIS A 32 -15.55 7.70 2.40
CA HIS A 32 -16.07 7.08 3.63
C HIS A 32 -17.58 7.28 3.78
N GLY A 33 -18.13 8.42 3.31
CA GLY A 33 -19.58 8.63 3.31
C GLY A 33 -20.37 7.65 2.43
N ARG A 34 -19.73 7.07 1.41
CA ARG A 34 -20.33 6.03 0.55
C ARG A 34 -19.94 4.62 0.97
N PHE A 35 -18.72 4.46 1.47
CA PHE A 35 -18.12 3.19 1.87
C PHE A 35 -17.58 3.32 3.31
N PRO A 36 -18.42 3.41 4.34
CA PRO A 36 -17.97 3.73 5.69
C PRO A 36 -16.98 2.68 6.23
N GLU A 37 -17.25 1.41 5.96
CA GLU A 37 -16.44 0.27 6.42
C GLU A 37 -15.01 0.29 5.85
N ILE A 38 -14.76 0.97 4.73
CA ILE A 38 -13.41 1.04 4.14
C ILE A 38 -12.47 1.99 4.89
N ALA A 39 -13.00 2.81 5.79
CA ALA A 39 -12.21 3.66 6.68
C ALA A 39 -11.42 2.82 7.71
N GLU A 40 -11.93 1.63 8.04
CA GLU A 40 -11.35 0.72 9.03
C GLU A 40 -10.44 -0.36 8.40
N VAL A 41 -10.27 -0.34 7.07
CA VAL A 41 -9.46 -1.34 6.38
C VAL A 41 -8.00 -0.89 6.36
N GLU A 42 -7.14 -1.67 7.02
CA GLU A 42 -5.72 -1.38 7.13
C GLU A 42 -5.02 -1.25 5.76
N PRO A 43 -4.07 -0.29 5.61
CA PRO A 43 -3.15 -0.25 4.48
C PRO A 43 -2.44 -1.59 4.24
N GLY A 44 -2.31 -1.97 2.97
CA GLY A 44 -1.77 -3.26 2.56
C GLY A 44 -2.81 -4.37 2.40
N THR A 45 -4.04 -4.16 2.88
CA THR A 45 -5.15 -5.09 2.63
C THR A 45 -5.53 -5.08 1.14
N ILE A 46 -5.65 -6.27 0.55
CA ILE A 46 -6.15 -6.43 -0.82
C ILE A 46 -7.66 -6.57 -0.79
N ILE A 47 -8.31 -5.83 -1.68
CA ILE A 47 -9.75 -5.81 -1.84
C ILE A 47 -10.12 -5.99 -3.31
N GLU A 48 -11.35 -6.36 -3.57
CA GLU A 48 -11.96 -6.28 -4.89
C GLU A 48 -12.87 -5.06 -4.96
N ILE A 49 -12.70 -4.26 -6.02
CA ILE A 49 -13.54 -3.09 -6.28
C ILE A 49 -14.54 -3.43 -7.38
N GLY A 50 -15.83 -3.35 -7.07
CA GLY A 50 -16.93 -3.56 -8.00
C GLY A 50 -17.28 -2.28 -8.76
N ARG A 51 -17.39 -2.39 -10.09
CA ARG A 51 -17.82 -1.30 -10.98
C ARG A 51 -18.86 -1.78 -11.98
N THR A 52 -19.72 -0.85 -12.43
CA THR A 52 -20.64 -1.10 -13.54
C THR A 52 -19.92 -1.17 -14.89
N GLY A 53 -18.76 -0.52 -15.02
CA GLY A 53 -17.84 -0.64 -16.16
C GLY A 53 -16.39 -0.29 -15.78
N PRO A 54 -15.39 -0.59 -16.62
CA PRO A 54 -13.97 -0.45 -16.27
C PRO A 54 -13.52 0.97 -15.90
N THR A 55 -14.16 1.99 -16.46
CA THR A 55 -13.85 3.42 -16.22
C THR A 55 -14.79 4.09 -15.24
N GLU A 56 -15.81 3.37 -14.76
CA GLU A 56 -16.84 3.90 -13.88
C GLU A 56 -16.34 4.02 -12.44
N LYS A 57 -17.02 4.86 -11.66
CA LYS A 57 -16.72 4.96 -10.23
C LYS A 57 -17.04 3.62 -9.52
N PRO A 58 -16.28 3.28 -8.47
CA PRO A 58 -16.63 2.17 -7.59
C PRO A 58 -18.09 2.26 -7.15
N THR A 59 -18.81 1.14 -7.23
CA THR A 59 -20.17 1.00 -6.73
C THR A 59 -20.25 0.07 -5.54
N ASP A 60 -19.28 -0.83 -5.41
CA ASP A 60 -19.21 -1.86 -4.37
C ASP A 60 -17.74 -2.23 -4.08
N TRP A 61 -17.50 -2.90 -2.97
CA TRP A 61 -16.20 -3.50 -2.67
C TRP A 61 -16.35 -4.68 -1.70
N ARG A 62 -15.35 -5.56 -1.69
CA ARG A 62 -15.24 -6.65 -0.70
C ARG A 62 -13.79 -6.99 -0.43
N ARG A 63 -13.51 -7.61 0.72
CA ARG A 63 -12.17 -8.17 0.99
C ARG A 63 -11.87 -9.27 -0.03
N ALA A 64 -10.65 -9.28 -0.54
CA ALA A 64 -10.18 -10.34 -1.41
C ALA A 64 -9.60 -11.49 -0.58
N GLU A 65 -9.67 -12.71 -1.10
CA GLU A 65 -8.90 -13.85 -0.58
C GLU A 65 -7.41 -13.77 -0.97
N ALA A 66 -7.10 -12.98 -2.01
CA ALA A 66 -5.75 -12.82 -2.51
C ALA A 66 -4.86 -12.16 -1.46
N GLU A 67 -3.76 -12.83 -1.13
CA GLU A 67 -2.72 -12.25 -0.29
C GLU A 67 -1.71 -11.43 -1.07
N VAL A 68 -1.58 -11.58 -2.39
CA VAL A 68 -0.65 -10.77 -3.20
C VAL A 68 -1.29 -10.45 -4.56
N ILE A 69 -0.81 -9.39 -5.20
CA ILE A 69 -1.06 -9.08 -6.62
C ILE A 69 0.30 -9.13 -7.32
N PRO A 70 0.62 -10.21 -8.07
CA PRO A 70 1.94 -10.40 -8.67
C PRO A 70 2.40 -9.17 -9.49
N GLY A 71 3.62 -8.70 -9.24
CA GLY A 71 4.21 -7.54 -9.90
C GLY A 71 3.67 -6.19 -9.44
N PHE A 72 2.76 -6.13 -8.46
CA PHE A 72 2.13 -4.89 -8.02
C PHE A 72 2.00 -4.74 -6.50
N CYS A 73 1.65 -5.80 -5.78
CA CYS A 73 1.48 -5.81 -4.33
C CYS A 73 2.02 -7.13 -3.79
N GLU A 74 3.20 -7.10 -3.19
CA GLU A 74 3.93 -8.32 -2.81
C GLU A 74 4.33 -8.30 -1.34
N ASN A 75 4.62 -9.49 -0.80
CA ASN A 75 5.31 -9.63 0.47
C ASN A 75 6.81 -9.64 0.18
N VAL A 76 7.55 -8.72 0.78
CA VAL A 76 8.99 -8.61 0.59
C VAL A 76 9.68 -8.72 1.94
N THR A 77 10.57 -9.71 2.07
CA THR A 77 11.46 -9.86 3.22
C THR A 77 12.83 -9.26 2.90
N GLY A 78 13.44 -8.60 3.87
CA GLY A 78 14.80 -8.12 3.72
C GLY A 78 15.28 -7.35 4.94
N ARG A 79 16.45 -6.73 4.77
CA ARG A 79 17.11 -5.97 5.84
C ARG A 79 16.66 -4.53 5.81
N ILE A 80 15.94 -4.13 6.84
CA ILE A 80 15.57 -2.73 7.04
C ILE A 80 16.74 -1.97 7.64
N GLU A 81 17.01 -0.80 7.06
CA GLU A 81 18.03 0.13 7.49
C GLU A 81 17.39 1.51 7.71
N ARG A 82 17.29 1.92 8.98
CA ARG A 82 16.91 3.29 9.35
C ARG A 82 18.16 4.00 9.85
N HIS A 83 18.73 4.87 9.03
CA HIS A 83 19.88 5.69 9.47
C HIS A 83 19.47 6.70 10.53
N GLU A 84 20.40 7.00 11.44
CA GLU A 84 20.20 7.95 12.54
C GLU A 84 19.69 9.31 12.02
N GLY A 85 18.63 9.82 12.64
CA GLY A 85 18.00 11.08 12.26
C GLY A 85 17.09 11.02 11.01
N ASN A 86 17.02 9.89 10.30
CA ASN A 86 16.07 9.75 9.20
C ASN A 86 14.65 9.48 9.73
N SER A 87 13.69 10.20 9.15
CA SER A 87 12.27 9.95 9.39
C SER A 87 11.73 8.77 8.59
N PHE A 88 12.48 8.24 7.64
CA PHE A 88 12.13 7.11 6.77
C PHE A 88 13.21 6.02 6.84
N ALA A 89 12.92 4.86 6.27
CA ALA A 89 13.88 3.76 6.16
C ALA A 89 13.84 3.15 4.75
N PHE A 90 14.81 2.27 4.48
CA PHE A 90 14.78 1.41 3.31
C PHE A 90 14.90 -0.04 3.73
N LEU A 91 14.11 -0.91 3.11
CA LEU A 91 14.34 -2.35 3.16
C LEU A 91 15.18 -2.73 1.93
N ARG A 92 16.34 -3.31 2.17
CA ARG A 92 17.25 -3.85 1.16
C ARG A 92 16.88 -5.31 0.88
N ASN A 93 16.56 -5.59 -0.38
CA ASN A 93 16.34 -6.94 -0.89
C ASN A 93 17.14 -7.11 -2.20
N PRO A 94 17.70 -8.30 -2.51
CA PRO A 94 18.39 -8.56 -3.78
C PRO A 94 17.61 -8.17 -5.05
N LEU A 95 16.28 -8.13 -4.99
CA LEU A 95 15.38 -7.78 -6.10
C LEU A 95 15.10 -6.27 -6.19
N GLY A 96 15.55 -5.48 -5.21
CA GLY A 96 15.43 -4.02 -5.20
C GLY A 96 15.11 -3.45 -3.82
N ASP A 97 15.30 -2.14 -3.70
CA ASP A 97 14.98 -1.41 -2.47
C ASP A 97 13.49 -1.14 -2.35
N VAL A 98 12.96 -1.29 -1.13
CA VAL A 98 11.62 -0.85 -0.76
C VAL A 98 11.74 0.38 0.12
N PHE A 99 11.07 1.46 -0.26
CA PHE A 99 10.95 2.65 0.56
C PHE A 99 9.97 2.41 1.71
N VAL A 100 10.40 2.65 2.95
CA VAL A 100 9.57 2.58 4.15
C VAL A 100 9.18 4.00 4.56
N PRO A 101 7.90 4.40 4.41
CA PRO A 101 7.47 5.77 4.66
C PRO A 101 7.53 6.14 6.15
N PRO A 102 7.56 7.44 6.50
CA PRO A 102 7.74 7.86 7.89
C PRO A 102 6.75 7.32 8.90
N ASP A 103 5.48 7.22 8.52
CA ASP A 103 4.43 6.71 9.42
C ASP A 103 4.65 5.26 9.81
N LEU A 104 5.35 4.49 8.98
CA LEU A 104 5.72 3.10 9.25
C LEU A 104 7.14 3.01 9.85
N ALA A 105 8.06 3.88 9.40
CA ALA A 105 9.44 3.88 9.88
C ALA A 105 9.59 4.25 11.36
N LYS A 106 8.60 4.95 11.94
CA LYS A 106 8.56 5.29 13.37
C LYS A 106 8.52 4.06 14.29
N GLU A 107 8.09 2.91 13.79
CA GLU A 107 8.05 1.64 14.54
C GLU A 107 9.43 0.96 14.60
N ILE A 108 10.36 1.41 13.77
CA ILE A 108 11.76 0.93 13.74
C ILE A 108 12.60 1.87 14.59
N GLY A 109 13.47 1.32 15.45
CA GLY A 109 14.41 2.11 16.24
C GLY A 109 15.31 3.02 15.39
N ASP A 110 15.71 4.16 15.93
CA ASP A 110 16.66 5.04 15.24
C ASP A 110 18.04 4.37 15.14
N GLY A 111 18.68 4.45 13.97
CA GLY A 111 19.91 3.70 13.69
C GLY A 111 19.73 2.17 13.62
N ALA A 112 18.51 1.65 13.73
CA ALA A 112 18.28 0.21 13.79
C ALA A 112 18.47 -0.45 12.44
N VAL A 113 18.93 -1.70 12.53
CA VAL A 113 19.09 -2.59 11.38
C VAL A 113 18.57 -3.96 11.75
N GLU A 114 17.51 -4.40 11.07
CA GLU A 114 16.79 -5.63 11.41
C GLU A 114 16.17 -6.30 10.19
N GLU A 115 15.91 -7.59 10.28
CA GLU A 115 15.15 -8.31 9.25
C GLU A 115 13.65 -8.15 9.51
N ARG A 116 12.91 -7.82 8.45
CA ARG A 116 11.45 -7.69 8.48
C ARG A 116 10.85 -8.16 7.16
N THR A 117 9.59 -8.58 7.25
CA THR A 117 8.73 -8.76 6.07
C THR A 117 7.74 -7.61 6.01
N VAL A 118 7.56 -7.03 4.82
CA VAL A 118 6.60 -5.94 4.58
C VAL A 118 5.64 -6.31 3.47
N ARG A 119 4.41 -5.82 3.59
CA ARG A 119 3.49 -5.70 2.46
C ARG A 119 3.89 -4.48 1.64
N THR A 120 4.09 -4.63 0.34
CA THR A 120 4.50 -3.55 -0.55
C THR A 120 3.45 -3.21 -1.59
N VAL A 121 3.61 -2.04 -2.22
CA VAL A 121 2.96 -1.69 -3.48
C VAL A 121 3.97 -1.07 -4.44
N LEU A 122 3.91 -1.44 -5.71
CA LEU A 122 4.70 -0.84 -6.78
C LEU A 122 4.02 0.45 -7.25
N ARG A 123 4.72 1.57 -7.19
CA ARG A 123 4.12 2.87 -7.55
C ARG A 123 5.09 3.76 -8.29
N LYS A 124 4.56 4.58 -9.18
CA LYS A 124 5.30 5.70 -9.75
C LYS A 124 5.33 6.88 -8.76
N ALA A 125 6.51 7.24 -8.31
CA ALA A 125 6.74 8.42 -7.50
C ALA A 125 6.57 9.71 -8.35
N LYS A 126 6.48 10.87 -7.67
CA LYS A 126 6.30 12.18 -8.32
C LYS A 126 7.41 12.54 -9.31
N ASN A 127 8.61 12.01 -9.12
CA ASN A 127 9.75 12.19 -10.02
C ASN A 127 9.74 11.21 -11.22
N GLY A 128 8.65 10.45 -11.40
CA GLY A 128 8.50 9.49 -12.49
C GLY A 128 9.17 8.14 -12.25
N LYS A 129 9.96 7.97 -11.17
CA LYS A 129 10.59 6.69 -10.84
C LYS A 129 9.54 5.71 -10.31
N VAL A 130 9.52 4.52 -10.90
CA VAL A 130 8.75 3.40 -10.36
C VAL A 130 9.57 2.73 -9.25
N SER A 131 8.98 2.57 -8.07
CA SER A 131 9.65 1.97 -6.91
C SER A 131 8.66 1.30 -5.97
N TRP A 132 9.14 0.34 -5.20
CA TRP A 132 8.37 -0.30 -4.15
C TRP A 132 8.23 0.62 -2.93
N LYS A 133 7.02 0.66 -2.37
CA LYS A 133 6.70 1.34 -1.12
C LYS A 133 6.11 0.33 -0.13
N ALA A 134 6.60 0.31 1.10
CA ALA A 134 6.00 -0.48 2.17
C ALA A 134 4.67 0.13 2.61
N LEU A 135 3.68 -0.72 2.88
CA LEU A 135 2.35 -0.36 3.37
C LEU A 135 2.13 -0.77 4.83
N ARG A 136 2.70 -1.91 5.24
CA ARG A 136 2.72 -2.38 6.64
C ARG A 136 3.79 -3.44 6.85
N PHE A 137 4.19 -3.67 8.10
CA PHE A 137 4.94 -4.85 8.50
C PHE A 137 4.04 -6.09 8.55
N LEU A 138 4.63 -7.26 8.35
CA LEU A 138 3.99 -8.57 8.47
C LEU A 138 4.78 -9.39 9.50
N GLY A 139 4.08 -9.86 10.53
CA GLY A 139 4.70 -10.58 11.66
C GLY A 139 4.79 -9.70 12.89
#